data_AF-A0A6J1QB73-F1
#
_entry.id   AF-A0A6J1QB73-F1
#
_cell.length_a   1.000
_cell.length_b   1.000
_cell.length_c   1.000
_cell.angle_alpha   90.00
_cell.angle_beta   90.00
_cell.angle_gamma   90.00
#
_symmetry.space_group_name_H-M   'P 1'
#
loop_
_entity.id
_entity.type
_entity.pdbx_description
1 polymer ?
#
loop_
_entity_poly.entity_id
_entity_poly.type
_entity_poly.pdbx_seq_one_letter_code
_entity_poly.pdbx_strand_id
1 'polypeptide(L)'
;MSKPERTTDPSPTSADTEGGGQRENTNINITKGLTRTLSAANLQNSVLNASKVNALRQSLNRHHDNVSRLLLTSKESLEKRTQIDSAFRACKEAFIELSAAYLKMIESDSQQVNIAETVRSIVGDALSDAHDKLTASLSGNLQPIEQRNAGASSVPSYAAVVSEQSCVRVARGSSIEVPRTTNLIVTPKEDFSAKYKTSRETREVLQKTIKPSEYNLKVNRITSAKNNGVRIEALTVNLPKIKSSRELEDAGLRLEQEGKINLRLLIRGVPCTMSREEIKEDLVTLNLKDHDAPELKVVYIFPRKDNRRTTNCVIEVTPDIRTHLLKDRYIFLDYFACEITDYVRVLQCFKCLAFGHFAKDCRFTTICGHCAGGHETRNCTLKSGAPECGNCKRWLPQAGRQHSALDNKNCPILRRRMSERISSINYG
;
A
#
# COMPACT_ATOMS: atom_id res chain seq x y z
N MET A 1 54.55 8.74 -49.08
CA MET A 1 55.84 8.38 -48.46
C MET A 1 55.56 7.88 -47.05
N SER A 2 55.89 6.62 -46.82
CA SER A 2 56.30 5.96 -45.55
C SER A 2 55.37 5.99 -44.32
N LYS A 3 54.79 4.81 -44.02
CA LYS A 3 54.65 4.26 -42.64
C LYS A 3 56.04 3.84 -42.10
N PRO A 4 56.19 3.58 -40.79
CA PRO A 4 56.08 2.19 -40.24
C PRO A 4 55.21 2.10 -38.94
N GLU A 5 54.41 1.05 -38.69
CA GLU A 5 54.68 -0.24 -37.98
C GLU A 5 54.91 -0.08 -36.46
N ARG A 6 54.03 -0.53 -35.54
CA ARG A 6 53.58 -1.88 -35.09
C ARG A 6 54.58 -2.61 -34.16
N THR A 7 54.19 -2.77 -32.89
CA THR A 7 54.60 -3.84 -31.93
C THR A 7 53.46 -3.99 -30.89
N THR A 8 52.65 -5.06 -30.83
CA THR A 8 52.81 -6.42 -30.26
C THR A 8 52.94 -6.52 -28.71
N ASP A 9 51.90 -7.15 -28.11
CA ASP A 9 51.65 -7.83 -26.82
C ASP A 9 52.86 -8.34 -25.97
N PRO A 10 52.76 -8.76 -24.66
CA PRO A 10 51.64 -9.48 -24.00
C PRO A 10 51.38 -9.23 -22.47
N SER A 11 50.35 -9.90 -21.92
CA SER A 11 50.06 -10.14 -20.47
C SER A 11 51.03 -11.21 -19.87
N PRO A 12 50.79 -11.89 -18.71
CA PRO A 12 50.17 -11.62 -17.38
C PRO A 12 51.10 -12.06 -16.20
N THR A 13 50.80 -11.83 -14.90
CA THR A 13 51.06 -12.79 -13.76
C THR A 13 50.73 -12.31 -12.33
N SER A 14 50.09 -13.23 -11.56
CA SER A 14 50.22 -13.64 -10.12
C SER A 14 50.17 -12.59 -8.98
N ALA A 15 49.25 -12.67 -8.01
CA ALA A 15 49.12 -13.61 -6.86
C ALA A 15 50.12 -13.33 -5.71
N ASP A 16 49.61 -12.92 -4.54
CA ASP A 16 49.92 -13.38 -3.17
C ASP A 16 49.12 -12.50 -2.15
N THR A 17 48.15 -12.98 -1.32
CA THR A 17 48.22 -13.72 -0.01
C THR A 17 49.13 -13.00 1.03
N GLU A 18 48.81 -12.70 2.31
CA GLU A 18 47.92 -13.23 3.37
C GLU A 18 47.75 -12.22 4.55
N GLY A 19 46.74 -12.49 5.42
CA GLY A 19 46.74 -12.24 6.88
C GLY A 19 46.16 -10.90 7.37
N GLY A 20 45.24 -10.81 8.34
CA GLY A 20 44.58 -11.75 9.25
C GLY A 20 43.90 -10.92 10.35
N GLY A 21 42.74 -11.35 10.87
CA GLY A 21 42.08 -10.66 12.01
C GLY A 21 40.62 -11.02 12.21
N GLN A 22 40.37 -12.15 12.87
CA GLN A 22 39.06 -12.66 13.31
C GLN A 22 38.40 -11.72 14.33
N ARG A 23 37.06 -11.57 14.25
CA ARG A 23 36.15 -11.76 15.40
C ARG A 23 34.81 -12.30 14.92
N GLU A 24 34.43 -13.42 15.52
CA GLU A 24 33.20 -14.17 15.31
C GLU A 24 31.97 -13.40 15.76
N ASN A 25 30.85 -13.58 15.05
CA ASN A 25 29.55 -13.64 15.70
C ASN A 25 28.60 -14.51 14.87
N THR A 26 28.20 -15.61 15.49
CA THR A 26 27.30 -16.66 15.01
C THR A 26 25.94 -16.11 14.58
N ASN A 27 25.50 -16.43 13.35
CA ASN A 27 24.09 -16.43 13.02
C ASN A 27 23.75 -17.54 12.01
N ILE A 28 22.74 -18.30 12.37
CA ILE A 28 22.38 -19.63 11.86
C ILE A 28 21.78 -19.51 10.44
N ASN A 29 22.43 -20.20 9.48
CA ASN A 29 21.99 -20.33 8.10
C ASN A 29 20.77 -21.27 7.99
N ILE A 30 19.58 -20.73 7.71
CA ILE A 30 18.38 -21.51 7.35
C ILE A 30 17.79 -20.98 6.04
N THR A 31 18.46 -21.20 4.91
CA THR A 31 17.85 -21.10 3.56
C THR A 31 18.72 -21.81 2.51
N LYS A 32 18.98 -23.10 2.70
CA LYS A 32 19.26 -24.00 1.57
C LYS A 32 18.19 -25.09 1.57
N GLY A 33 17.36 -25.08 0.53
CA GLY A 33 16.40 -26.14 0.24
C GLY A 33 14.95 -25.68 0.25
N LEU A 34 14.50 -25.03 -0.84
CA LEU A 34 13.14 -25.14 -1.38
C LEU A 34 13.01 -24.34 -2.70
N THR A 35 13.92 -24.58 -3.64
CA THR A 35 13.69 -24.28 -5.06
C THR A 35 14.21 -25.48 -5.85
N ARG A 36 13.35 -26.47 -6.05
CA ARG A 36 13.54 -27.47 -7.10
C ARG A 36 12.62 -27.07 -8.24
N THR A 37 13.23 -26.58 -9.30
CA THR A 37 12.62 -26.24 -10.59
C THR A 37 11.90 -27.46 -11.15
N LEU A 38 10.59 -27.35 -11.42
CA LEU A 38 9.84 -28.36 -12.18
C LEU A 38 9.75 -27.86 -13.62
N SER A 39 10.44 -28.55 -14.54
CA SER A 39 10.31 -28.38 -15.98
C SER A 39 9.04 -29.06 -16.50
N ALA A 40 8.58 -28.62 -17.67
CA ALA A 40 7.31 -29.03 -18.29
C ALA A 40 7.18 -30.54 -18.62
N ALA A 41 8.25 -31.33 -18.51
CA ALA A 41 8.21 -32.79 -18.64
C ALA A 41 7.66 -33.52 -17.39
N ASN A 42 7.47 -32.82 -16.26
CA ASN A 42 6.97 -33.42 -15.02
C ASN A 42 5.44 -33.34 -14.81
N LEU A 43 4.69 -32.84 -15.80
CA LEU A 43 3.23 -32.70 -15.67
C LEU A 43 2.46 -34.03 -15.68
N GLN A 44 3.11 -35.16 -15.98
CA GLN A 44 2.46 -36.47 -16.01
C GLN A 44 2.59 -37.29 -14.71
N ASN A 45 3.17 -36.75 -13.63
CA ASN A 45 3.30 -37.46 -12.34
C ASN A 45 2.83 -36.64 -11.12
N SER A 46 1.93 -35.67 -11.28
CA SER A 46 1.44 -34.82 -10.18
C SER A 46 0.25 -35.41 -9.41
N VAL A 47 0.16 -36.72 -9.25
CA VAL A 47 -0.74 -37.28 -8.25
C VAL A 47 -0.13 -36.98 -6.87
N LEU A 48 -0.86 -36.24 -6.03
CA LEU A 48 -0.51 -36.02 -4.63
C LEU A 48 -0.52 -37.38 -3.92
N ASN A 49 0.65 -37.96 -3.71
CA ASN A 49 0.78 -39.23 -3.00
C ASN A 49 0.80 -39.02 -1.48
N ALA A 50 0.52 -40.07 -0.73
CA ALA A 50 0.36 -40.03 0.72
C ALA A 50 1.57 -39.40 1.45
N SER A 51 2.79 -39.65 0.96
CA SER A 51 4.02 -39.10 1.52
C SER A 51 4.12 -37.57 1.36
N LYS A 52 3.70 -37.00 0.22
CA LYS A 52 3.66 -35.54 0.02
C LYS A 52 2.62 -34.85 0.90
N VAL A 53 1.46 -35.49 1.11
CA VAL A 53 0.40 -34.96 1.98
C VAL A 53 0.85 -34.96 3.44
N ASN A 54 1.51 -36.04 3.88
CA ASN A 54 2.07 -36.12 5.24
C ASN A 54 3.21 -35.11 5.45
N ALA A 55 4.08 -34.89 4.46
CA ALA A 55 5.10 -33.84 4.51
C ALA A 55 4.48 -32.43 4.63
N LEU A 56 3.37 -32.18 3.92
CA LEU A 56 2.65 -30.92 3.99
C LEU A 56 1.97 -30.71 5.35
N ARG A 57 1.37 -31.76 5.93
CA ARG A 57 0.85 -31.76 7.32
C ARG A 57 1.92 -31.36 8.34
N GLN A 58 3.10 -31.98 8.25
CA GLN A 58 4.21 -31.68 9.16
C GLN A 58 4.72 -30.24 8.99
N SER A 59 4.81 -29.75 7.75
CA SER A 59 5.18 -28.36 7.47
C SER A 59 4.16 -27.38 8.04
N LEU A 60 2.86 -27.66 7.90
CA LEU A 60 1.79 -26.82 8.43
C LEU A 60 1.82 -26.78 9.96
N ASN A 61 2.03 -27.93 10.61
CA ASN A 61 2.21 -28.00 12.07
C ASN A 61 3.35 -27.08 12.53
N ARG A 62 4.51 -27.15 11.85
CA ARG A 62 5.66 -26.31 12.18
C ARG A 62 5.38 -24.82 11.99
N HIS A 63 4.68 -24.45 10.92
CA HIS A 63 4.31 -23.05 10.67
C HIS A 63 3.29 -22.54 11.69
N HIS A 64 2.32 -23.37 12.08
CA HIS A 64 1.37 -23.04 13.13
C HIS A 64 2.09 -22.78 14.46
N ASP A 65 2.96 -23.68 14.90
CA ASP A 65 3.69 -23.53 16.16
C ASP A 65 4.59 -22.29 16.14
N ASN A 66 5.18 -21.97 14.98
CA ASN A 66 5.95 -20.74 14.79
C ASN A 66 5.07 -19.49 14.89
N VAL A 67 3.86 -19.52 14.32
CA VAL A 67 2.91 -18.41 14.44
C VAL A 67 2.45 -18.26 15.88
N SER A 68 2.09 -19.34 16.59
CA SER A 68 1.73 -19.29 18.00
C SER A 68 2.87 -18.73 18.86
N ARG A 69 4.13 -19.13 18.61
CA ARG A 69 5.32 -18.56 19.29
C ARG A 69 5.53 -17.08 18.95
N LEU A 70 5.39 -16.69 17.69
CA LEU A 70 5.50 -15.29 17.27
C LEU A 70 4.40 -14.43 17.91
N LEU A 71 3.19 -14.95 18.04
CA LEU A 71 2.08 -14.31 18.74
C LEU A 71 2.40 -14.15 20.22
N LEU A 72 2.99 -15.16 20.89
CA LEU A 72 3.46 -15.04 22.28
C LEU A 72 4.50 -13.92 22.47
N THR A 73 5.36 -13.68 21.47
CA THR A 73 6.37 -12.59 21.47
C THR A 73 5.86 -11.25 20.91
N SER A 74 4.64 -11.20 20.37
CA SER A 74 4.09 -10.01 19.72
C SER A 74 3.54 -8.99 20.75
N LYS A 75 3.67 -7.70 20.43
CA LYS A 75 3.12 -6.59 21.23
C LYS A 75 1.61 -6.37 21.03
N GLU A 76 0.90 -7.32 20.41
CA GLU A 76 -0.54 -7.22 20.15
C GLU A 76 -1.37 -7.51 21.42
N SER A 77 -2.64 -7.07 21.48
CA SER A 77 -3.50 -7.35 22.63
C SER A 77 -3.72 -8.86 22.80
N LEU A 78 -3.88 -9.33 24.05
CA LEU A 78 -4.06 -10.76 24.34
C LEU A 78 -5.28 -11.33 23.60
N GLU A 79 -6.37 -10.57 23.47
CA GLU A 79 -7.55 -10.94 22.69
C GLU A 79 -7.29 -11.04 21.19
N LYS A 80 -6.50 -10.14 20.60
CA LYS A 80 -6.14 -10.25 19.17
C LYS A 80 -5.20 -11.43 18.94
N ARG A 81 -4.25 -11.65 19.85
CA ARG A 81 -3.37 -12.83 19.82
C ARG A 81 -4.16 -14.12 19.90
N THR A 82 -5.12 -14.21 20.80
CA THR A 82 -5.99 -15.40 20.94
C THR A 82 -6.94 -15.54 19.75
N GLN A 83 -7.46 -14.45 19.18
CA GLN A 83 -8.31 -14.51 17.99
C GLN A 83 -7.52 -14.93 16.74
N ILE A 84 -6.30 -14.42 16.56
CA ILE A 84 -5.41 -14.81 15.47
C ILE A 84 -4.96 -16.26 15.67
N ASP A 85 -4.52 -16.64 16.86
CA ASP A 85 -4.12 -18.03 17.16
C ASP A 85 -5.30 -18.99 16.94
N SER A 86 -6.51 -18.64 17.39
CA SER A 86 -7.73 -19.41 17.16
C SER A 86 -8.08 -19.53 15.67
N ALA A 87 -7.92 -18.48 14.88
CA ALA A 87 -8.17 -18.54 13.43
C ALA A 87 -7.13 -19.43 12.72
N PHE A 88 -5.86 -19.35 13.12
CA PHE A 88 -4.81 -20.24 12.59
C PHE A 88 -5.00 -21.70 13.04
N ARG A 89 -5.51 -21.95 14.26
CA ARG A 89 -5.88 -23.29 14.74
C ARG A 89 -7.02 -23.87 13.90
N ALA A 90 -8.10 -23.10 13.68
CA ALA A 90 -9.23 -23.54 12.88
C ALA A 90 -8.83 -23.89 11.43
N CYS A 91 -8.01 -23.05 10.79
CA CYS A 91 -7.49 -23.34 9.45
C CYS A 91 -6.57 -24.57 9.41
N LYS A 92 -5.79 -24.81 10.48
CA LYS A 92 -4.94 -25.99 10.61
C LYS A 92 -5.76 -27.27 10.78
N GLU A 93 -6.76 -27.24 11.65
CA GLU A 93 -7.65 -28.38 11.91
C GLU A 93 -8.41 -28.77 10.65
N ALA A 94 -9.01 -27.80 9.95
CA ALA A 94 -9.68 -28.04 8.68
C ALA A 94 -8.73 -28.67 7.64
N PHE A 95 -7.49 -28.20 7.53
CA PHE A 95 -6.51 -28.81 6.64
C PHE A 95 -6.14 -30.24 7.06
N ILE A 96 -5.97 -30.49 8.36
CA ILE A 96 -5.66 -31.82 8.88
C ILE A 96 -6.82 -32.78 8.59
N GLU A 97 -8.07 -32.38 8.81
CA GLU A 97 -9.25 -33.20 8.50
C GLU A 97 -9.34 -33.52 7.01
N LEU A 98 -9.22 -32.51 6.15
CA LEU A 98 -9.23 -32.67 4.69
C LEU A 98 -8.11 -33.61 4.20
N SER A 99 -6.91 -33.47 4.76
CA SER A 99 -5.79 -34.35 4.42
C SER A 99 -5.95 -35.76 4.96
N ALA A 100 -6.64 -35.97 6.09
CA ALA A 100 -6.98 -37.31 6.60
C ALA A 100 -8.01 -37.98 5.70
N ALA A 101 -9.07 -37.26 5.35
CA ALA A 101 -10.10 -37.75 4.44
C ALA A 101 -9.48 -38.12 3.08
N TYR A 102 -8.61 -37.26 2.54
CA TYR A 102 -7.89 -37.53 1.30
C TYR A 102 -6.98 -38.75 1.37
N LEU A 103 -6.21 -38.93 2.46
CA LEU A 103 -5.37 -40.11 2.67
C LEU A 103 -6.19 -41.39 2.79
N LYS A 104 -7.30 -41.35 3.53
CA LYS A 104 -8.23 -42.48 3.66
C LYS A 104 -8.85 -42.87 2.32
N MET A 105 -9.12 -41.88 1.46
CA MET A 105 -9.62 -42.10 0.09
C MET A 105 -8.53 -42.61 -0.88
N ILE A 106 -7.25 -42.38 -0.61
CA ILE A 106 -6.15 -43.00 -1.36
C ILE A 106 -5.95 -44.46 -0.95
N GLU A 107 -6.16 -44.78 0.32
CA GLU A 107 -6.02 -46.14 0.86
C GLU A 107 -7.21 -47.06 0.52
N SER A 108 -8.38 -46.50 0.23
CA SER A 108 -9.56 -47.22 -0.27
C SER A 108 -9.58 -47.17 -1.80
N ASP A 109 -8.85 -48.09 -2.42
CA ASP A 109 -8.76 -48.25 -3.88
C ASP A 109 -10.16 -48.51 -4.49
N SER A 110 -10.79 -47.47 -5.03
CA SER A 110 -11.99 -47.61 -5.86
C SER A 110 -12.09 -46.48 -6.89
N GLN A 111 -11.93 -46.91 -8.15
CA GLN A 111 -12.12 -46.26 -9.44
C GLN A 111 -12.79 -44.87 -9.50
N GLN A 112 -12.09 -43.96 -10.18
CA GLN A 112 -12.59 -42.82 -10.99
C GLN A 112 -13.99 -42.29 -10.66
N VAL A 113 -14.09 -41.50 -9.59
CA VAL A 113 -15.04 -40.39 -9.53
C VAL A 113 -14.21 -39.11 -9.40
N ASN A 114 -14.68 -37.98 -9.91
CA ASN A 114 -13.93 -36.73 -10.09
C ASN A 114 -13.46 -36.11 -8.74
N ILE A 115 -12.43 -36.70 -8.12
CA ILE A 115 -11.88 -36.40 -6.77
C ILE A 115 -11.61 -34.91 -6.60
N ALA A 116 -11.17 -34.24 -7.67
CA ALA A 116 -10.85 -32.83 -7.62
C ALA A 116 -12.10 -31.95 -7.44
N GLU A 117 -13.27 -32.40 -7.89
CA GLU A 117 -14.53 -31.66 -7.81
C GLU A 117 -15.17 -31.81 -6.42
N THR A 118 -15.16 -33.02 -5.86
CA THR A 118 -15.61 -33.27 -4.49
C THR A 118 -14.74 -32.54 -3.46
N VAL A 119 -13.41 -32.57 -3.64
CA VAL A 119 -12.50 -31.80 -2.78
C VAL A 119 -12.71 -30.30 -2.93
N ARG A 120 -12.94 -29.80 -4.15
CA ARG A 120 -13.27 -28.38 -4.37
C ARG A 120 -14.58 -27.98 -3.69
N SER A 121 -15.60 -28.84 -3.71
CA SER A 121 -16.87 -28.58 -3.01
C SER A 121 -16.66 -28.53 -1.51
N ILE A 122 -16.08 -29.58 -0.90
CA ILE A 122 -15.90 -29.65 0.55
C ILE A 122 -15.01 -28.51 1.06
N VAL A 123 -13.94 -28.17 0.32
CA VAL A 123 -13.08 -27.02 0.63
C VAL A 123 -13.85 -25.71 0.47
N GLY A 124 -14.65 -25.56 -0.58
CA GLY A 124 -15.51 -24.39 -0.81
C GLY A 124 -16.52 -24.19 0.32
N ASP A 125 -17.18 -25.26 0.74
CA ASP A 125 -18.20 -25.25 1.79
C ASP A 125 -17.58 -24.93 3.15
N ALA A 126 -16.42 -25.52 3.48
CA ALA A 126 -15.69 -25.23 4.72
C ALA A 126 -15.14 -23.78 4.76
N LEU A 127 -14.67 -23.26 3.62
CA LEU A 127 -14.25 -21.85 3.51
C LEU A 127 -15.44 -20.89 3.60
N SER A 128 -16.60 -21.25 3.04
CA SER A 128 -17.81 -20.45 3.14
C SER A 128 -18.33 -20.42 4.57
N ASP A 129 -18.39 -21.56 5.26
CA ASP A 129 -18.81 -21.64 6.67
C ASP A 129 -17.86 -20.85 7.59
N ALA A 130 -16.54 -20.94 7.35
CA ALA A 130 -15.56 -20.12 8.07
C ALA A 130 -15.73 -18.61 7.76
N HIS A 131 -16.01 -18.26 6.51
CA HIS A 131 -16.30 -16.89 6.08
C HIS A 131 -17.58 -16.36 6.73
N ASP A 132 -18.63 -17.17 6.82
CA ASP A 132 -19.93 -16.79 7.37
C ASP A 132 -19.86 -16.67 8.90
N LYS A 133 -19.10 -17.53 9.59
CA LYS A 133 -18.81 -17.38 11.02
C LYS A 133 -18.00 -16.11 11.32
N LEU A 134 -17.03 -15.78 10.47
CA LEU A 134 -16.26 -14.53 10.56
C LEU A 134 -17.13 -13.30 10.24
N THR A 135 -18.01 -13.40 9.26
CA THR A 135 -18.89 -12.31 8.83
C THR A 135 -20.01 -12.07 9.83
N ALA A 136 -20.61 -13.11 10.40
CA ALA A 136 -21.59 -13.01 11.48
C ALA A 136 -21.00 -12.35 12.73
N SER A 137 -19.73 -12.62 13.04
CA SER A 137 -18.99 -11.96 14.13
C SER A 137 -18.73 -10.47 13.87
N LEU A 138 -18.80 -10.03 12.61
CA LEU A 138 -18.56 -8.64 12.18
C LEU A 138 -19.86 -7.87 11.87
N SER A 139 -20.97 -8.57 11.63
CA SER A 139 -22.24 -8.00 11.14
C SER A 139 -23.27 -7.67 12.22
N GLY A 140 -22.97 -7.86 13.50
CA GLY A 140 -23.86 -7.52 14.61
C GLY A 140 -24.19 -6.02 14.78
N ASN A 141 -23.69 -5.15 13.90
CA ASN A 141 -24.03 -3.74 13.86
C ASN A 141 -24.08 -3.29 12.39
N LEU A 142 -25.29 -3.16 11.83
CA LEU A 142 -25.74 -2.13 10.87
C LEU A 142 -27.03 -2.62 10.19
N GLN A 143 -28.11 -1.84 10.32
CA GLN A 143 -29.34 -2.02 9.53
C GLN A 143 -29.23 -1.28 8.18
N PRO A 144 -29.93 -1.72 7.12
CA PRO A 144 -29.83 -1.12 5.78
C PRO A 144 -30.78 0.07 5.62
N ILE A 145 -30.32 1.13 4.95
CA ILE A 145 -31.18 2.23 4.46
C ILE A 145 -31.46 2.01 2.97
N GLU A 146 -32.75 2.03 2.63
CA GLU A 146 -33.30 1.80 1.30
C GLU A 146 -33.02 2.93 0.28
N GLN A 147 -33.02 2.51 -0.98
CA GLN A 147 -32.88 3.29 -2.20
C GLN A 147 -34.04 4.26 -2.42
N ARG A 148 -33.75 5.47 -2.92
CA ARG A 148 -34.67 6.21 -3.81
C ARG A 148 -33.92 6.81 -4.99
N ASN A 149 -34.58 6.70 -6.13
CA ASN A 149 -34.05 6.86 -7.48
C ASN A 149 -34.45 8.23 -8.09
N ALA A 150 -33.58 8.69 -9.01
CA ALA A 150 -33.82 9.49 -10.23
C ALA A 150 -34.44 10.91 -10.20
N GLY A 151 -33.69 11.85 -10.78
CA GLY A 151 -34.20 12.78 -11.81
C GLY A 151 -34.27 14.27 -11.46
N ALA A 152 -33.31 15.08 -11.96
CA ALA A 152 -33.57 16.39 -12.61
C ALA A 152 -32.24 17.08 -13.01
N SER A 153 -32.13 17.44 -14.28
CA SER A 153 -31.15 18.42 -14.79
C SER A 153 -31.47 19.80 -14.22
N SER A 154 -30.50 20.46 -13.58
CA SER A 154 -30.53 21.91 -13.39
C SER A 154 -29.11 22.47 -13.44
N VAL A 155 -28.93 23.48 -14.27
CA VAL A 155 -27.70 24.29 -14.38
C VAL A 155 -27.31 24.81 -12.98
N PRO A 156 -26.03 24.78 -12.59
CA PRO A 156 -25.65 25.18 -11.23
C PRO A 156 -25.87 26.68 -11.01
N SER A 157 -26.56 27.01 -9.91
CA SER A 157 -26.66 28.37 -9.37
C SER A 157 -25.29 28.90 -8.95
N TYR A 158 -25.12 30.23 -8.96
CA TYR A 158 -23.93 30.98 -8.53
C TYR A 158 -23.35 30.51 -7.17
N ALA A 159 -24.20 29.98 -6.27
CA ALA A 159 -23.75 29.39 -5.00
C ALA A 159 -22.96 28.07 -5.13
N ALA A 160 -23.15 27.31 -6.22
CA ALA A 160 -22.37 26.10 -6.52
C ALA A 160 -20.94 26.42 -7.01
N VAL A 161 -20.70 27.65 -7.45
CA VAL A 161 -19.37 28.15 -7.83
C VAL A 161 -18.53 28.48 -6.58
N VAL A 162 -19.18 28.68 -5.42
CA VAL A 162 -18.53 29.08 -4.15
C VAL A 162 -18.23 27.87 -3.24
N SER A 163 -18.75 26.68 -3.55
CA SER A 163 -18.23 25.44 -2.95
C SER A 163 -17.09 24.89 -3.81
N GLU A 164 -15.90 25.50 -3.73
CA GLU A 164 -14.69 24.88 -4.27
C GLU A 164 -14.43 23.55 -3.54
N GLN A 165 -15.02 22.47 -4.07
CA GLN A 165 -14.63 21.13 -3.70
C GLN A 165 -13.21 20.94 -4.23
N SER A 166 -12.25 20.87 -3.31
CA SER A 166 -10.85 20.60 -3.62
C SER A 166 -10.77 19.24 -4.30
N CYS A 167 -10.77 19.22 -5.64
CA CYS A 167 -10.63 18.01 -6.42
C CYS A 167 -9.15 17.85 -6.82
N VAL A 168 -8.65 16.61 -6.74
CA VAL A 168 -7.29 16.27 -7.16
C VAL A 168 -7.36 15.66 -8.54
N ARG A 169 -6.64 16.26 -9.49
CA ARG A 169 -6.52 15.73 -10.84
C ARG A 169 -5.17 15.04 -10.99
N VAL A 170 -5.14 13.73 -10.72
CA VAL A 170 -3.93 12.93 -10.90
C VAL A 170 -3.64 12.78 -12.39
N ALA A 171 -2.36 12.88 -12.77
CA ALA A 171 -1.88 12.60 -14.12
C ALA A 171 -2.49 11.30 -14.71
N ARG A 172 -3.22 11.41 -15.83
CA ARG A 172 -3.89 10.29 -16.53
C ARG A 172 -4.96 9.54 -15.70
N GLY A 173 -5.49 10.13 -14.63
CA GLY A 173 -6.51 9.53 -13.75
C GLY A 173 -7.85 10.26 -13.73
N SER A 174 -8.79 9.76 -12.93
CA SER A 174 -10.06 10.44 -12.59
C SER A 174 -9.84 11.51 -11.51
N SER A 175 -10.72 12.51 -11.45
CA SER A 175 -10.77 13.45 -10.32
C SER A 175 -11.12 12.69 -9.04
N ILE A 176 -10.35 12.90 -7.98
CA ILE A 176 -10.63 12.33 -6.65
C ILE A 176 -10.96 13.48 -5.71
N GLU A 177 -12.09 13.39 -5.03
CA GLU A 177 -12.49 14.33 -3.99
C GLU A 177 -11.53 14.23 -2.80
N VAL A 178 -11.06 15.36 -2.30
CA VAL A 178 -10.25 15.39 -1.09
C VAL A 178 -11.17 15.27 0.13
N PRO A 179 -11.05 14.22 0.95
CA PRO A 179 -11.78 14.16 2.20
C PRO A 179 -11.22 15.23 3.15
N ARG A 180 -12.09 16.15 3.58
CA ARG A 180 -11.79 17.15 4.61
C ARG A 180 -11.83 16.51 6.01
N THR A 181 -10.91 15.59 6.27
CA THR A 181 -10.75 14.99 7.60
C THR A 181 -9.48 15.48 8.29
N THR A 182 -9.58 15.60 9.61
CA THR A 182 -8.49 15.88 10.53
C THR A 182 -8.10 14.60 11.24
N ASN A 183 -6.80 14.27 11.22
CA ASN A 183 -6.28 13.10 11.91
C ASN A 183 -5.67 13.51 13.26
N LEU A 184 -6.19 12.92 14.32
CA LEU A 184 -5.69 13.08 15.69
C LEU A 184 -5.08 11.76 16.13
N ILE A 185 -3.92 11.81 16.78
CA ILE A 185 -3.27 10.67 17.41
C ILE A 185 -3.31 10.91 18.91
N VAL A 186 -4.01 10.03 19.63
CA VAL A 186 -4.04 10.03 21.08
C VAL A 186 -3.11 8.92 21.55
N THR A 187 -2.09 9.25 22.33
CA THR A 187 -1.13 8.28 22.89
C THR A 187 -1.05 8.42 24.40
N PRO A 188 -0.81 7.34 25.15
CA PRO A 188 -0.44 7.44 26.55
C PRO A 188 0.84 8.26 26.72
N LYS A 189 0.88 9.14 27.73
CA LYS A 189 2.12 9.77 28.19
C LYS A 189 3.08 8.69 28.71
N GLU A 190 4.39 8.93 28.64
CA GLU A 190 5.41 7.94 29.01
C GLU A 190 5.23 7.43 30.45
N ASP A 191 4.93 8.33 31.38
CA ASP A 191 4.68 8.01 32.80
C ASP A 191 3.44 7.11 33.02
N PHE A 192 2.50 7.13 32.07
CA PHE A 192 1.27 6.35 32.10
C PHE A 192 1.30 5.16 31.14
N SER A 193 2.41 4.94 30.42
CA SER A 193 2.54 3.88 29.42
C SER A 193 2.32 2.47 30.01
N ALA A 194 2.67 2.25 31.28
CA ALA A 194 2.44 1.00 31.99
C ALA A 194 0.94 0.73 32.27
N LYS A 195 0.11 1.77 32.36
CA LYS A 195 -1.34 1.69 32.57
C LYS A 195 -2.10 1.27 31.31
N TYR A 196 -1.54 1.57 30.14
CA TYR A 196 -2.17 1.31 28.84
C TYR A 196 -1.33 0.31 28.05
N LYS A 197 -1.60 -0.98 28.26
CA LYS A 197 -0.84 -2.08 27.63
C LYS A 197 -1.19 -2.26 26.16
N THR A 198 -2.39 -1.81 25.75
CA THR A 198 -2.89 -1.98 24.39
C THR A 198 -3.64 -0.74 23.88
N SER A 199 -3.64 -0.52 22.56
CA SER A 199 -4.45 0.55 21.93
C SER A 199 -5.96 0.42 22.19
N ARG A 200 -6.44 -0.77 22.55
CA ARG A 200 -7.84 -1.01 22.90
C ARG A 200 -8.17 -0.35 24.24
N GLU A 201 -7.33 -0.56 25.25
CA GLU A 201 -7.49 0.08 26.56
C GLU A 201 -7.47 1.60 26.45
N THR A 202 -6.53 2.16 25.68
CA THR A 202 -6.47 3.59 25.41
C THR A 202 -7.74 4.11 24.72
N ARG A 203 -8.32 3.34 23.80
CA ARG A 203 -9.58 3.69 23.13
C ARG A 203 -10.75 3.70 24.11
N GLU A 204 -10.85 2.69 24.96
CA GLU A 204 -11.94 2.58 25.94
C GLU A 204 -11.88 3.72 26.97
N VAL A 205 -10.69 4.07 27.44
CA VAL A 205 -10.52 5.23 28.33
C VAL A 205 -10.84 6.53 27.62
N LEU A 206 -10.31 6.74 26.40
CA LEU A 206 -10.63 7.93 25.61
C LEU A 206 -12.15 8.11 25.40
N GLN A 207 -12.88 7.03 25.12
CA GLN A 207 -14.34 7.07 24.94
C GLN A 207 -15.10 7.41 26.23
N LYS A 208 -14.55 7.06 27.40
CA LYS A 208 -15.12 7.41 28.71
C LYS A 208 -14.77 8.84 29.12
N THR A 209 -13.57 9.30 28.78
CA THR A 209 -13.04 10.61 29.15
C THR A 209 -13.60 11.73 28.29
N ILE A 210 -13.72 11.51 26.98
CA ILE A 210 -14.09 12.57 26.02
C ILE A 210 -15.47 12.32 25.44
N LYS A 211 -16.39 13.25 25.70
CA LYS A 211 -17.69 13.29 25.06
C LYS A 211 -17.59 14.03 23.72
N PRO A 212 -17.86 13.37 22.57
CA PRO A 212 -17.66 13.99 21.26
C PRO A 212 -18.43 15.31 21.03
N SER A 213 -19.64 15.42 21.61
CA SER A 213 -20.49 16.60 21.52
C SER A 213 -19.84 17.87 22.10
N GLU A 214 -19.01 17.74 23.13
CA GLU A 214 -18.40 18.89 23.81
C GLU A 214 -17.29 19.54 23.00
N TYR A 215 -16.66 18.77 22.12
CA TYR A 215 -15.52 19.20 21.30
C TYR A 215 -15.88 19.35 19.82
N ASN A 216 -17.18 19.28 19.47
CA ASN A 216 -17.67 19.22 18.09
C ASN A 216 -16.93 18.14 17.26
N LEU A 217 -16.62 17.02 17.91
CA LEU A 217 -15.82 15.93 17.36
C LEU A 217 -16.74 14.98 16.58
N LYS A 218 -16.83 15.15 15.26
CA LYS A 218 -17.56 14.22 14.38
C LYS A 218 -16.61 13.15 13.89
N VAL A 219 -16.61 12.00 14.55
CA VAL A 219 -15.71 10.89 14.23
C VAL A 219 -16.15 10.20 12.93
N ASN A 220 -15.23 10.10 11.97
CA ASN A 220 -15.39 9.28 10.77
C ASN A 220 -14.91 7.85 11.02
N ARG A 221 -13.71 7.71 11.62
CA ARG A 221 -13.08 6.40 11.84
C ARG A 221 -12.09 6.42 13.00
N ILE A 222 -12.00 5.31 13.73
CA ILE A 222 -11.01 5.10 14.80
C ILE A 222 -10.16 3.88 14.46
N THR A 223 -8.83 4.02 14.52
CA THR A 223 -7.87 2.96 14.25
C THR A 223 -6.78 2.92 15.31
N SER A 224 -6.07 1.80 15.45
CA SER A 224 -4.92 1.71 16.36
C SER A 224 -3.70 2.45 15.79
N ALA A 225 -2.95 3.11 16.65
CA ALA A 225 -1.70 3.79 16.33
C ALA A 225 -0.52 3.15 17.09
N LYS A 226 0.70 3.61 16.80
CA LYS A 226 1.91 3.18 17.52
C LYS A 226 1.84 3.59 18.99
N ASN A 227 2.71 3.00 19.82
CA ASN A 227 2.83 3.30 21.25
C ASN A 227 1.50 3.17 22.01
N ASN A 228 0.74 2.11 21.73
CA ASN A 228 -0.60 1.88 22.27
C ASN A 228 -1.57 3.06 22.02
N GLY A 229 -1.29 3.88 21.02
CA GLY A 229 -2.13 5.02 20.68
C GLY A 229 -3.37 4.64 19.89
N VAL A 230 -4.24 5.63 19.70
CA VAL A 230 -5.47 5.58 18.95
C VAL A 230 -5.47 6.73 17.95
N ARG A 231 -5.65 6.43 16.67
CA ARG A 231 -5.83 7.42 15.61
C ARG A 231 -7.32 7.65 15.38
N ILE A 232 -7.74 8.90 15.50
CA ILE A 232 -9.10 9.38 15.25
C ILE A 232 -9.07 10.18 13.95
N GLU A 233 -9.82 9.72 12.97
CA GLU A 233 -10.13 10.48 11.76
C GLU A 233 -11.48 11.18 11.99
N ALA A 234 -11.49 12.51 12.01
CA ALA A 234 -12.67 13.31 12.31
C ALA A 234 -13.03 14.25 11.14
N LEU A 235 -14.33 14.39 10.86
CA LEU A 235 -14.87 15.35 9.88
C LEU A 235 -14.83 16.77 10.43
N THR A 236 -15.08 16.93 11.73
CA THR A 236 -14.98 18.21 12.44
C THR A 236 -14.39 17.97 13.82
N VAL A 237 -13.62 18.94 14.32
CA VAL A 237 -13.13 18.97 15.69
C VAL A 237 -12.73 20.39 16.06
N ASN A 238 -13.05 20.82 17.28
CA ASN A 238 -12.48 22.03 17.86
C ASN A 238 -11.07 21.73 18.41
N LEU A 239 -10.06 21.91 17.55
CA LEU A 239 -8.66 21.59 17.86
C LEU A 239 -8.10 22.33 19.09
N PRO A 240 -8.28 23.66 19.25
CA PRO A 240 -7.81 24.35 20.44
C PRO A 240 -8.43 23.80 21.72
N LYS A 241 -9.75 23.55 21.71
CA LYS A 241 -10.48 23.08 22.89
C LYS A 241 -10.07 21.68 23.32
N ILE A 242 -9.89 20.75 22.37
CA ILE A 242 -9.51 19.37 22.69
C ILE A 242 -8.01 19.23 23.03
N LYS A 243 -7.15 20.13 22.52
CA LYS A 243 -5.72 20.14 22.91
C LYS A 243 -5.53 20.65 24.34
N SER A 244 -6.36 21.59 24.78
CA SER A 244 -6.31 22.17 26.13
C SER A 244 -7.24 21.47 27.14
N SER A 245 -7.74 20.28 26.82
CA SER A 245 -8.66 19.53 27.70
C SER A 245 -7.90 18.95 28.90
N ARG A 246 -8.30 19.31 30.11
CA ARG A 246 -7.72 18.76 31.35
C ARG A 246 -8.05 17.27 31.49
N GLU A 247 -9.19 16.85 30.95
CA GLU A 247 -9.68 15.48 31.01
C GLU A 247 -8.71 14.49 30.34
N LEU A 248 -8.12 14.87 29.20
CA LEU A 248 -7.07 14.06 28.56
C LEU A 248 -5.79 14.02 29.40
N GLU A 249 -5.40 15.15 30.01
CA GLU A 249 -4.20 15.22 30.83
C GLU A 249 -4.32 14.39 32.10
N ASP A 250 -5.46 14.46 32.80
CA ASP A 250 -5.78 13.69 34.00
C ASP A 250 -5.86 12.18 33.69
N ALA A 251 -6.33 11.83 32.49
CA ALA A 251 -6.30 10.45 32.00
C ALA A 251 -4.88 10.00 31.61
N GLY A 252 -3.87 10.87 31.63
CA GLY A 252 -2.50 10.56 31.21
C GLY A 252 -2.38 10.35 29.70
N LEU A 253 -3.26 10.97 28.91
CA LEU A 253 -3.28 10.90 27.46
C LEU A 253 -2.69 12.18 26.86
N ARG A 254 -1.96 12.02 25.76
CA ARG A 254 -1.40 13.09 24.94
C ARG A 254 -2.09 13.08 23.59
N LEU A 255 -2.62 14.22 23.18
CA LEU A 255 -3.21 14.40 21.87
C LEU A 255 -2.24 15.14 20.96
N GLU A 256 -1.91 14.51 19.84
CA GLU A 256 -1.12 15.08 18.78
C GLU A 256 -1.97 15.16 17.50
N GLN A 257 -1.83 16.26 16.78
CA GLN A 257 -2.40 16.35 15.44
C GLN A 257 -1.40 15.74 14.47
N GLU A 258 -1.82 14.73 13.71
CA GLU A 258 -0.96 14.13 12.70
C GLU A 258 -0.78 15.13 11.56
N GLY A 259 0.47 15.56 11.35
CA GLY A 259 0.82 16.44 10.25
C GLY A 259 0.50 15.77 8.91
N LYS A 260 -0.21 16.48 8.04
CA LYS A 260 -0.40 16.06 6.66
C LYS A 260 0.87 16.35 5.85
N ILE A 261 1.12 15.54 4.82
CA ILE A 261 2.28 15.67 3.94
C ILE A 261 2.08 16.88 3.02
N ASN A 262 3.12 17.65 2.76
CA ASN A 262 3.08 18.76 1.82
C ASN A 262 2.64 18.33 0.41
N LEU A 263 1.96 19.23 -0.29
CA LEU A 263 1.45 19.01 -1.64
C LEU A 263 2.61 18.94 -2.61
N ARG A 264 2.44 18.09 -3.64
CA ARG A 264 3.39 18.03 -4.74
C ARG A 264 2.68 18.22 -6.07
N LEU A 265 3.29 19.01 -6.94
CA LEU A 265 2.83 19.25 -8.29
C LEU A 265 3.87 18.72 -9.29
N LEU A 266 3.39 18.22 -10.42
CA LEU A 266 4.19 17.78 -11.55
C LEU A 266 4.09 18.84 -12.64
N ILE A 267 5.23 19.40 -13.00
CA ILE A 267 5.38 20.31 -14.13
C ILE A 267 5.94 19.50 -15.30
N ARG A 268 5.26 19.56 -16.46
CA ARG A 268 5.71 18.94 -17.71
C ARG A 268 6.14 19.99 -18.71
N GLY A 269 7.18 19.68 -19.48
CA GLY A 269 7.68 20.58 -20.51
C GLY A 269 8.76 21.54 -20.05
N VAL A 270 9.36 21.31 -18.87
CA VAL A 270 10.44 22.13 -18.32
C VAL A 270 11.68 22.01 -19.21
N PRO A 271 12.32 23.09 -19.65
CA PRO A 271 13.55 23.02 -20.43
C PRO A 271 14.67 22.26 -19.71
N CYS A 272 15.39 21.39 -20.42
CA CYS A 272 16.49 20.59 -19.83
C CYS A 272 17.72 21.42 -19.45
N THR A 273 17.80 22.68 -19.88
CA THR A 273 18.88 23.62 -19.60
C THR A 273 18.74 24.28 -18.23
N MET A 274 17.54 24.31 -17.66
CA MET A 274 17.28 25.02 -16.42
C MET A 274 17.75 24.22 -15.19
N SER A 275 18.40 24.92 -14.29
CA SER A 275 18.78 24.49 -12.95
C SER A 275 17.59 24.53 -11.98
N ARG A 276 17.80 23.96 -10.79
CA ARG A 276 16.80 23.93 -9.73
C ARG A 276 16.48 25.35 -9.23
N GLU A 277 17.51 26.17 -9.16
CA GLU A 277 17.47 27.54 -8.68
C GLU A 277 16.74 28.44 -9.67
N GLU A 278 17.06 28.35 -10.96
CA GLU A 278 16.37 29.09 -12.03
C GLU A 278 14.89 28.71 -12.12
N ILE A 279 14.55 27.42 -12.04
CA ILE A 279 13.14 26.98 -12.02
C ILE A 279 12.41 27.60 -10.82
N LYS A 280 13.05 27.65 -9.65
CA LYS A 280 12.44 28.24 -8.46
C LYS A 280 12.24 29.74 -8.63
N GLU A 281 13.22 30.44 -9.17
CA GLU A 281 13.15 31.88 -9.40
C GLU A 281 12.02 32.23 -10.39
N ASP A 282 11.97 31.56 -11.55
CA ASP A 282 10.92 31.78 -12.56
C ASP A 282 9.51 31.45 -12.03
N LEU A 283 9.38 30.40 -11.22
CA LEU A 283 8.11 30.07 -10.57
C LEU A 283 7.62 31.24 -9.71
N VAL A 284 8.52 31.89 -8.97
CA VAL A 284 8.17 33.02 -8.12
C VAL A 284 7.90 34.27 -8.95
N THR A 285 8.82 34.63 -9.84
CA THR A 285 8.78 35.90 -10.58
C THR A 285 7.71 35.93 -11.67
N LEU A 286 7.45 34.83 -12.37
CA LEU A 286 6.52 34.81 -13.50
C LEU A 286 5.11 34.36 -13.11
N ASN A 287 4.97 33.57 -12.04
CA ASN A 287 3.70 32.90 -11.72
C ASN A 287 3.14 33.21 -10.33
N LEU A 288 3.91 33.83 -9.42
CA LEU A 288 3.51 34.05 -8.02
C LEU A 288 3.77 35.49 -7.56
N LYS A 289 3.64 36.47 -8.47
CA LYS A 289 3.90 37.89 -8.18
C LYS A 289 3.05 38.45 -7.04
N ASP A 290 1.84 37.93 -6.85
CA ASP A 290 0.88 38.39 -5.85
C ASP A 290 1.01 37.67 -4.50
N HIS A 291 2.03 36.82 -4.34
CA HIS A 291 2.26 36.06 -3.10
C HIS A 291 3.50 36.56 -2.36
N ASP A 292 3.30 37.02 -1.12
CA ASP A 292 4.39 37.37 -0.22
C ASP A 292 5.13 36.11 0.25
N ALA A 293 6.43 36.04 -0.03
CA ALA A 293 7.34 34.97 0.40
C ALA A 293 6.81 33.53 0.14
N PRO A 294 6.62 33.12 -1.13
CA PRO A 294 6.06 31.80 -1.45
C PRO A 294 6.98 30.66 -0.97
N GLU A 295 6.46 29.79 -0.12
CA GLU A 295 7.12 28.55 0.30
C GLU A 295 7.06 27.49 -0.81
N LEU A 296 8.12 27.43 -1.62
CA LEU A 296 8.24 26.49 -2.72
C LEU A 296 9.59 25.78 -2.74
N LYS A 297 9.56 24.47 -2.99
CA LYS A 297 10.75 23.62 -3.13
C LYS A 297 10.68 22.74 -4.37
N VAL A 298 11.68 22.86 -5.24
CA VAL A 298 11.89 21.89 -6.33
C VAL A 298 12.46 20.60 -5.74
N VAL A 299 11.66 19.53 -5.71
CA VAL A 299 12.02 18.26 -5.06
C VAL A 299 12.86 17.38 -5.98
N TYR A 300 12.44 17.27 -7.23
CA TYR A 300 13.02 16.33 -8.18
C TYR A 300 12.90 16.84 -9.61
N ILE A 301 13.98 16.76 -10.37
CA ILE A 301 13.98 17.00 -11.82
C ILE A 301 14.22 15.64 -12.47
N PHE A 302 13.37 15.26 -13.41
CA PHE A 302 13.53 13.98 -14.10
C PHE A 302 14.80 14.03 -14.97
N PRO A 303 15.58 12.94 -15.02
CA PRO A 303 16.77 12.89 -15.84
C PRO A 303 16.41 13.11 -17.32
N ARG A 304 17.27 13.83 -18.01
CA ARG A 304 17.14 14.07 -19.45
C ARG A 304 17.05 12.73 -20.18
N LYS A 305 16.06 12.62 -21.06
CA LYS A 305 15.99 11.51 -22.01
C LYS A 305 16.67 11.95 -23.31
N ASP A 306 17.40 11.03 -23.92
CA ASP A 306 18.03 11.25 -25.22
C ASP A 306 16.98 11.76 -26.22
N ASN A 307 17.40 12.71 -27.06
CA ASN A 307 16.56 13.39 -28.06
C ASN A 307 15.41 14.26 -27.52
N ARG A 308 15.35 14.56 -26.22
CA ARG A 308 14.37 15.52 -25.67
C ARG A 308 15.02 16.81 -25.18
N ARG A 309 14.40 17.94 -25.56
CA ARG A 309 14.77 19.31 -25.13
C ARG A 309 14.08 19.71 -23.82
N THR A 310 13.03 19.00 -23.44
CA THR A 310 12.28 19.23 -22.20
C THR A 310 12.23 17.98 -21.34
N THR A 311 12.10 18.20 -20.04
CA THR A 311 11.93 17.22 -18.99
C THR A 311 10.70 17.56 -18.13
N ASN A 312 10.48 16.79 -17.09
CA ASN A 312 9.48 17.08 -16.08
C ASN A 312 10.19 17.42 -14.77
N CYS A 313 9.51 18.14 -13.88
CA CYS A 313 9.96 18.30 -12.51
C CYS A 313 8.81 18.15 -11.52
N VAL A 314 9.14 17.86 -10.27
CA VAL A 314 8.22 17.77 -9.14
C VAL A 314 8.58 18.87 -8.16
N ILE A 315 7.60 19.70 -7.86
CA ILE A 315 7.71 20.77 -6.86
C ILE A 315 6.84 20.43 -5.65
N GLU A 316 7.22 20.93 -4.48
CA GLU A 316 6.48 20.88 -3.23
C GLU A 316 6.07 22.30 -2.85
N VAL A 317 4.79 22.47 -2.50
CA VAL A 317 4.13 23.79 -2.33
C VAL A 317 3.12 23.75 -1.19
N THR A 318 2.73 24.93 -0.72
CA THR A 318 1.62 25.12 0.22
C THR A 318 0.25 25.03 -0.48
N PRO A 319 -0.86 24.84 0.27
CA PRO A 319 -2.21 24.81 -0.29
C PRO A 319 -2.57 26.04 -1.13
N ASP A 320 -2.22 27.23 -0.64
CA ASP A 320 -2.55 28.49 -1.30
C ASP A 320 -1.85 28.61 -2.66
N ILE A 321 -0.54 28.32 -2.69
CA ILE A 321 0.26 28.32 -3.92
C ILE A 321 -0.28 27.28 -4.91
N ARG A 322 -0.71 26.09 -4.45
CA ARG A 322 -1.32 25.09 -5.33
C ARG A 322 -2.56 25.63 -6.02
N THR A 323 -3.48 26.23 -5.25
CA THR A 323 -4.74 26.75 -5.80
C THR A 323 -4.46 27.82 -6.86
N HIS A 324 -3.48 28.69 -6.60
CA HIS A 324 -3.04 29.69 -7.56
C HIS A 324 -2.47 29.06 -8.84
N LEU A 325 -1.45 28.20 -8.73
CA LEU A 325 -0.77 27.63 -9.89
C LEU A 325 -1.66 26.70 -10.73
N LEU A 326 -2.65 26.04 -10.12
CA LEU A 326 -3.54 25.13 -10.84
C LEU A 326 -4.73 25.84 -11.51
N LYS A 327 -4.96 27.13 -11.24
CA LYS A 327 -6.08 27.91 -11.82
C LYS A 327 -6.03 27.90 -13.35
N ASP A 328 -4.87 28.21 -13.92
CA ASP A 328 -4.69 28.36 -15.37
C ASP A 328 -4.13 27.09 -16.04
N ARG A 329 -3.78 26.06 -15.26
CA ARG A 329 -3.16 24.77 -15.65
C ARG A 329 -1.81 24.84 -16.37
N TYR A 330 -1.41 26.03 -16.79
CA TYR A 330 -0.10 26.30 -17.36
C TYR A 330 0.62 27.34 -16.51
N ILE A 331 1.92 27.15 -16.41
CA ILE A 331 2.84 28.09 -15.77
C ILE A 331 3.93 28.45 -16.78
N PHE A 332 4.57 29.59 -16.58
CA PHE A 332 5.63 30.08 -17.44
C PHE A 332 6.98 29.86 -16.77
N LEU A 333 7.89 29.20 -17.49
CA LEU A 333 9.29 29.02 -17.11
C LEU A 333 10.13 29.41 -18.30
N ASP A 334 11.01 30.39 -18.15
CA ASP A 334 11.75 30.99 -19.27
C ASP A 334 10.76 31.34 -20.41
N TYR A 335 11.09 30.98 -21.66
CA TYR A 335 10.21 31.16 -22.83
C TYR A 335 9.18 30.03 -23.03
N PHE A 336 8.89 29.21 -22.00
CA PHE A 336 8.08 28.00 -22.13
C PHE A 336 6.81 28.05 -21.27
N ALA A 337 5.68 27.73 -21.90
CA ALA A 337 4.45 27.39 -21.20
C ALA A 337 4.46 25.89 -20.82
N CYS A 338 4.53 25.61 -19.51
CA CYS A 338 4.63 24.27 -18.96
C CYS A 338 3.31 23.84 -18.31
N GLU A 339 2.85 22.62 -18.60
CA GLU A 339 1.63 22.08 -18.02
C GLU A 339 1.88 21.69 -16.56
N ILE A 340 1.01 22.10 -15.64
CA ILE A 340 1.09 21.76 -14.23
C ILE A 340 -0.12 20.93 -13.77
N THR A 341 0.16 19.87 -12.99
CA THR A 341 -0.87 18.93 -12.48
C THR A 341 -0.54 18.46 -11.08
N ASP A 342 -1.52 17.94 -10.33
CA ASP A 342 -1.27 17.28 -9.05
C ASP A 342 -0.37 16.04 -9.22
N TYR A 343 0.63 15.92 -8.34
CA TYR A 343 1.53 14.77 -8.30
C TYR A 343 1.27 13.90 -7.08
N VAL A 344 0.30 12.99 -7.22
CA VAL A 344 0.04 11.93 -6.24
C VAL A 344 0.64 10.62 -6.72
N ARG A 345 1.64 10.13 -5.97
CA ARG A 345 2.28 8.84 -6.26
C ARG A 345 2.07 7.86 -5.10
N VAL A 346 1.43 6.74 -5.42
CA VAL A 346 1.43 5.54 -4.58
C VAL A 346 2.63 4.69 -4.96
N LEU A 347 3.44 4.29 -3.98
CA LEU A 347 4.59 3.42 -4.22
C LEU A 347 4.11 1.99 -4.49
N GLN A 348 4.05 1.64 -5.78
CA GLN A 348 3.75 0.29 -6.24
C GLN A 348 5.04 -0.37 -6.77
N CYS A 349 5.30 -1.59 -6.30
CA CYS A 349 6.46 -2.37 -6.70
C CYS A 349 6.23 -2.93 -8.12
N PHE A 350 7.11 -2.59 -9.07
CA PHE A 350 7.03 -3.10 -10.44
C PHE A 350 7.41 -4.58 -10.58
N LYS A 351 7.98 -5.20 -9.54
CA LYS A 351 8.33 -6.63 -9.52
C LYS A 351 7.14 -7.49 -9.12
N CYS A 352 6.49 -7.20 -8.00
CA CYS A 352 5.41 -8.05 -7.45
C CYS A 352 4.02 -7.40 -7.46
N LEU A 353 3.90 -6.17 -7.99
CA LEU A 353 2.69 -5.35 -8.06
C LEU A 353 2.10 -4.88 -6.72
N ALA A 354 2.62 -5.37 -5.58
CA ALA A 354 2.20 -4.94 -4.25
C ALA A 354 2.70 -3.52 -3.91
N PHE A 355 2.19 -2.96 -2.83
CA PHE A 355 2.44 -1.57 -2.43
C PHE A 355 3.48 -1.44 -1.32
N GLY A 356 4.08 -0.27 -1.18
CA GLY A 356 4.88 0.13 -0.02
C GLY A 356 6.38 -0.19 -0.08
N HIS A 357 6.88 -0.72 -1.19
CA HIS A 357 8.32 -0.99 -1.36
C HIS A 357 8.78 -0.82 -2.82
N PHE A 358 10.08 -0.57 -3.01
CA PHE A 358 10.70 -0.51 -4.33
C PHE A 358 11.02 -1.90 -4.86
N ALA A 359 11.11 -2.03 -6.19
CA ALA A 359 11.46 -3.30 -6.84
C ALA A 359 12.84 -3.83 -6.41
N LYS A 360 13.81 -2.94 -6.14
CA LYS A 360 15.15 -3.30 -5.64
C LYS A 360 15.13 -3.97 -4.27
N ASP A 361 14.15 -3.63 -3.42
CA ASP A 361 14.01 -4.16 -2.06
C ASP A 361 13.00 -5.32 -2.00
N CYS A 362 12.50 -5.77 -3.15
CA CYS A 362 11.40 -6.70 -3.24
C CYS A 362 11.86 -8.16 -3.12
N ARG A 363 11.38 -8.83 -2.07
CA ARG A 363 11.63 -10.24 -1.75
C ARG A 363 10.57 -11.20 -2.31
N PHE A 364 9.55 -10.68 -3.00
CA PHE A 364 8.45 -11.47 -3.55
C PHE A 364 8.74 -11.93 -4.98
N THR A 365 7.98 -12.94 -5.42
CA THR A 365 8.02 -13.44 -6.79
C THR A 365 7.58 -12.37 -7.78
N THR A 366 8.20 -12.40 -8.96
CA THR A 366 7.87 -11.48 -10.04
C THR A 366 6.49 -11.80 -10.62
N ILE A 367 5.70 -10.75 -10.87
CA ILE A 367 4.37 -10.82 -11.47
C ILE A 367 4.29 -9.76 -12.57
N CYS A 368 3.83 -10.18 -13.74
CA CYS A 368 3.65 -9.32 -14.90
C CYS A 368 2.50 -8.33 -14.66
N GLY A 369 2.78 -7.04 -14.83
CA GLY A 369 1.80 -5.96 -14.69
C GLY A 369 0.75 -5.90 -15.80
N HIS A 370 0.90 -6.73 -16.85
CA HIS A 370 -0.06 -6.87 -17.95
C HIS A 370 -0.92 -8.11 -17.83
N CYS A 371 -0.34 -9.31 -17.65
CA CYS A 371 -1.10 -10.57 -17.69
C CYS A 371 -1.11 -11.36 -16.37
N ALA A 372 -0.60 -10.78 -15.28
CA ALA A 372 -0.48 -11.42 -13.97
C ALA A 372 0.35 -12.73 -13.93
N GLY A 373 1.11 -13.05 -14.98
CA GLY A 373 1.99 -14.21 -15.06
C GLY A 373 3.31 -14.06 -14.30
N GLY A 374 4.02 -15.17 -14.05
CA GLY A 374 5.28 -15.22 -13.27
C GLY A 374 6.54 -14.73 -14.00
N HIS A 375 6.50 -13.54 -14.60
CA HIS A 375 7.60 -12.95 -15.35
C HIS A 375 7.57 -11.42 -15.29
N GLU A 376 8.66 -10.76 -15.69
CA GLU A 376 8.71 -9.31 -15.77
C GLU A 376 7.89 -8.77 -16.93
N THR A 377 7.15 -7.68 -16.72
CA THR A 377 6.25 -7.09 -17.74
C THR A 377 6.92 -6.82 -19.09
N ARG A 378 8.21 -6.46 -19.09
CA ARG A 378 8.98 -6.24 -20.33
C ARG A 378 9.08 -7.49 -21.21
N ASN A 379 9.10 -8.68 -20.58
CA ASN A 379 9.21 -9.99 -21.22
C ASN A 379 7.84 -10.65 -21.47
N CYS A 380 6.74 -9.91 -21.30
CA CYS A 380 5.41 -10.43 -21.55
C CYS A 380 5.19 -10.70 -23.04
N THR A 381 4.80 -11.93 -23.38
CA THR A 381 4.42 -12.35 -24.74
C THR A 381 2.94 -12.08 -25.04
N LEU A 382 2.11 -11.87 -24.01
CA LEU A 382 0.66 -11.66 -24.12
C LEU A 382 0.28 -10.16 -24.20
N LYS A 383 1.18 -9.29 -24.67
CA LYS A 383 0.94 -7.83 -24.72
C LYS A 383 -0.23 -7.42 -25.62
N SER A 384 -0.52 -8.22 -26.65
CA SER A 384 -1.62 -7.98 -27.58
C SER A 384 -2.99 -8.39 -27.01
N GLY A 385 -3.02 -9.15 -25.91
CA GLY A 385 -4.25 -9.58 -25.25
C GLY A 385 -4.76 -8.56 -24.21
N ALA A 386 -5.99 -8.78 -23.74
CA ALA A 386 -6.57 -7.98 -22.67
C ALA A 386 -5.73 -8.09 -21.37
N PRO A 387 -5.47 -6.97 -20.67
CA PRO A 387 -4.70 -7.01 -19.44
C PRO A 387 -5.49 -7.70 -18.31
N GLU A 388 -4.77 -8.37 -17.40
CA GLU A 388 -5.27 -8.96 -16.16
C GLU A 388 -4.53 -8.36 -14.95
N CYS A 389 -5.29 -7.86 -13.99
CA CYS A 389 -4.74 -7.22 -12.80
C CYS A 389 -4.30 -8.26 -11.77
N GLY A 390 -2.99 -8.43 -11.60
CA GLY A 390 -2.42 -9.37 -10.62
C GLY A 390 -2.82 -9.08 -9.17
N ASN A 391 -3.06 -7.81 -8.81
CA ASN A 391 -3.53 -7.45 -7.48
C ASN A 391 -5.00 -7.83 -7.26
N CYS A 392 -5.89 -7.55 -8.21
CA CYS A 392 -7.30 -7.93 -8.11
C CYS A 392 -7.47 -9.45 -8.17
N LYS A 393 -6.69 -10.14 -9.02
CA LYS A 393 -6.62 -11.60 -9.04
C LYS A 393 -6.25 -12.20 -7.68
N ARG A 394 -5.34 -11.56 -6.95
CA ARG A 394 -4.88 -12.03 -5.64
C ARG A 394 -5.85 -11.72 -4.50
N TRP A 395 -6.46 -10.53 -4.50
CA TRP A 395 -7.17 -10.01 -3.32
C TRP A 395 -8.68 -9.84 -3.50
N LEU A 396 -9.19 -9.84 -4.73
CA LEU A 396 -10.60 -9.62 -5.07
C LEU A 396 -11.06 -10.64 -6.12
N PRO A 397 -11.19 -11.93 -5.76
CA PRO A 397 -11.52 -12.97 -6.73
C PRO A 397 -12.87 -12.75 -7.41
N GLN A 398 -13.83 -12.07 -6.78
CA GLN A 398 -15.15 -11.83 -7.37
C GLN A 398 -15.24 -10.54 -8.23
N ALA A 399 -14.22 -9.68 -8.23
CA ALA A 399 -14.25 -8.42 -8.97
C ALA A 399 -13.75 -8.59 -10.42
N GLY A 400 -14.20 -7.73 -11.32
CA GLY A 400 -13.67 -7.63 -12.68
C GLY A 400 -12.16 -7.36 -12.67
N ARG A 401 -11.39 -8.16 -13.40
CA ARG A 401 -9.91 -8.14 -13.36
C ARG A 401 -9.26 -7.66 -14.65
N GLN A 402 -10.07 -7.30 -15.64
CA GLN A 402 -9.64 -7.02 -17.02
C GLN A 402 -9.13 -5.58 -17.15
N HIS A 403 -8.04 -5.28 -16.45
CA HIS A 403 -7.34 -4.00 -16.43
C HIS A 403 -5.90 -4.19 -15.95
N SER A 404 -5.02 -3.22 -16.18
CA SER A 404 -3.66 -3.29 -15.64
C SER A 404 -3.65 -3.03 -14.13
N ALA A 405 -2.76 -3.70 -13.39
CA ALA A 405 -2.53 -3.38 -11.99
C ALA A 405 -1.98 -1.96 -11.75
N LEU A 406 -1.52 -1.28 -12.81
CA LEU A 406 -1.02 0.09 -12.82
C LEU A 406 -2.09 1.13 -13.22
N ASP A 407 -3.30 0.67 -13.57
CA ASP A 407 -4.38 1.53 -14.03
C ASP A 407 -5.14 2.14 -12.86
N ASN A 408 -4.90 3.42 -12.59
CA ASN A 408 -5.52 4.13 -11.47
C ASN A 408 -7.03 4.38 -11.65
N LYS A 409 -7.55 4.29 -12.88
CA LYS A 409 -8.98 4.51 -13.18
C LYS A 409 -9.78 3.25 -12.92
N ASN A 410 -9.29 2.11 -13.42
CA ASN A 410 -10.05 0.86 -13.45
C ASN A 410 -9.71 -0.09 -12.29
N CYS A 411 -8.52 0.01 -11.68
CA CYS A 411 -8.14 -0.87 -10.57
C CYS A 411 -8.71 -0.37 -9.22
N PRO A 412 -9.69 -1.07 -8.60
CA PRO A 412 -10.29 -0.63 -7.34
C PRO A 412 -9.28 -0.60 -6.19
N ILE A 413 -8.31 -1.51 -6.18
CA ILE A 413 -7.26 -1.55 -5.15
C ILE A 413 -6.34 -0.33 -5.29
N LEU A 414 -5.88 -0.01 -6.50
CA LEU A 414 -5.01 1.15 -6.72
C LEU A 414 -5.76 2.45 -6.45
N ARG A 415 -7.03 2.56 -6.86
CA ARG A 415 -7.89 3.71 -6.57
C ARG A 415 -8.05 3.94 -5.07
N ARG A 416 -8.28 2.88 -4.29
CA ARG A 416 -8.32 2.96 -2.82
C ARG A 416 -7.00 3.46 -2.24
N ARG A 417 -5.86 2.92 -2.69
CA ARG A 417 -4.53 3.38 -2.25
C ARG A 417 -4.25 4.84 -2.62
N MET A 418 -4.72 5.28 -3.78
CA MET A 418 -4.62 6.69 -4.20
C MET A 418 -5.45 7.59 -3.29
N SER A 419 -6.69 7.21 -2.97
CA SER A 419 -7.56 7.95 -2.04
C SER A 419 -6.94 8.04 -0.64
N GLU A 420 -6.41 6.92 -0.09
CA GLU A 420 -5.67 6.90 1.18
C GLU A 420 -4.43 7.79 1.15
N ARG A 421 -3.76 7.89 -0.02
CA ARG A 421 -2.62 8.80 -0.16
C ARG A 421 -3.06 10.26 -0.20
N ILE A 422 -4.14 10.58 -0.91
CA ILE A 422 -4.70 11.94 -1.01
C ILE A 422 -5.17 12.43 0.37
N SER A 423 -5.83 11.59 1.17
CA SER A 423 -6.26 11.97 2.51
C SER A 423 -5.11 12.28 3.48
N SER A 424 -3.90 11.76 3.18
CA SER A 424 -2.68 12.04 3.95
C SER A 424 -1.95 13.32 3.52
N ILE A 425 -2.36 13.97 2.43
CA ILE A 425 -1.73 15.17 1.88
C ILE A 425 -2.50 16.43 2.34
N ASN A 426 -1.77 17.50 2.62
CA ASN A 426 -2.30 18.75 3.12
C ASN A 426 -2.88 19.62 2.00
N TYR A 427 -4.16 19.50 1.70
CA TYR A 427 -4.82 20.34 0.67
C TYR A 427 -5.42 21.65 1.22
N GLY A 428 -5.20 21.98 2.50
CA GLY A 428 -5.93 23.02 3.23
C GLY A 428 -7.02 22.44 4.10
#